data_AF-A0A2L0ELT6-F1
#
_entry.id   AF-A0A2L0ELT6-F1
#
_cell.length_a   1.000
_cell.length_b   1.000
_cell.length_c   1.000
_cell.angle_alpha   90.00
_cell.angle_beta   90.00
_cell.angle_gamma   90.00
#
_symmetry.space_group_name_H-M   'P 1'
#
loop_
_entity.id
_entity.type
_entity.pdbx_description
1 polymer ?
#
loop_
_entity_poly.entity_id
_entity_poly.type
_entity_poly.pdbx_seq_one_letter_code
_entity_poly.pdbx_strand_id
1 'polypeptide(L)'
;MNADLRRALDQVLGRVPGMDAAARLLAVRLETVRALLARRLDENPLPVPDAVTPGDIPSVAELGPGDRVLAEIDQDGFAFAIHPADVAFFNRRNQKMPRMRYRLHIVLRGGYVCVRKRFIGQPRSAPAGAHLLTLVGMSFYNEAAALLRLRDLPSVPRIRDLHLATRTLFMDYVRGQTLQHKIAESGRKVLDIDLAPLGQLHDPARDRREIEAFAGSGGDAYRGRIEEIVRAMNTRGVAPLEVKLNNVLIGEKTGALYWVDFEQAALEGTPRYRERLAEHHRLVQEWFGISLQGDGGA
;
A
#
# COMPACT_ATOMS: atom_id res chain seq x y z
N MET A 1 -1.45 24.30 13.51
CA MET A 1 -0.06 24.71 13.22
C MET A 1 -0.16 26.00 12.45
N ASN A 2 0.43 27.09 12.95
CA ASN A 2 0.24 28.42 12.39
C ASN A 2 0.74 28.49 10.93
N ALA A 3 -0.01 29.14 10.03
CA ALA A 3 0.29 29.20 8.60
C ALA A 3 1.61 29.92 8.32
N ASP A 4 1.98 30.88 9.16
CA ASP A 4 3.23 31.64 9.02
C ASP A 4 4.45 30.83 9.48
N LEU A 5 4.28 29.96 10.49
CA LEU A 5 5.34 29.02 10.90
C LEU A 5 5.60 27.96 9.82
N ARG A 6 4.56 27.54 9.08
CA ARG A 6 4.68 26.67 7.90
C ARG A 6 5.48 27.34 6.79
N ARG A 7 5.12 28.56 6.39
CA ARG A 7 5.84 29.30 5.34
C ARG A 7 7.31 29.58 5.71
N ALA A 8 7.58 29.93 6.96
CA ALA A 8 8.93 30.18 7.44
C ALA A 8 9.80 28.91 7.43
N LEU A 9 9.23 27.76 7.82
CA LEU A 9 9.89 26.47 7.72
C LEU A 9 10.15 26.10 6.25
N ASP A 10 9.17 26.23 5.36
CA ASP A 10 9.31 25.88 3.94
C ASP A 10 10.40 26.72 3.23
N GLN A 11 10.55 28.01 3.56
CA GLN A 11 11.60 28.87 2.98
C GLN A 11 13.02 28.53 3.46
N VAL A 12 13.17 28.08 4.71
CA VAL A 12 14.48 27.75 5.30
C VAL A 12 14.89 26.32 4.94
N LEU A 13 13.93 25.39 4.85
CA LEU A 13 14.17 23.97 4.61
C LEU A 13 14.45 23.65 3.15
N GLY A 14 13.86 24.37 2.19
CA GLY A 14 14.04 24.11 0.76
C GLY A 14 15.44 24.41 0.19
N ARG A 15 16.38 24.94 1.00
CA ARG A 15 17.72 25.38 0.54
C ARG A 15 18.88 24.49 0.98
N VAL A 16 18.64 23.46 1.79
CA VAL A 16 19.70 22.58 2.30
C VAL A 16 19.41 21.14 1.86
N PRO A 17 20.35 20.45 1.17
CA PRO A 17 20.18 19.06 0.78
C PRO A 17 19.78 18.18 1.96
N GLY A 18 18.64 17.50 1.86
CA GLY A 18 18.14 16.58 2.89
C GLY A 18 17.17 17.18 3.93
N MET A 19 17.03 18.50 4.02
CA MET A 19 16.07 19.12 4.95
C MET A 19 14.60 18.83 4.57
N ASP A 20 14.30 18.72 3.27
CA ASP A 20 12.98 18.28 2.81
C ASP A 20 12.60 16.89 3.34
N ALA A 21 13.56 15.95 3.36
CA ALA A 21 13.33 14.61 3.87
C ALA A 21 13.10 14.61 5.38
N ALA A 22 13.87 15.41 6.13
CA ALA A 22 13.70 15.56 7.57
C ALA A 22 12.36 16.23 7.94
N ALA A 23 11.99 17.29 7.23
CA ALA A 23 10.74 18.01 7.42
C ALA A 23 9.53 17.14 7.07
N ARG A 24 9.60 16.39 5.97
CA ARG A 24 8.58 15.43 5.60
C ARG A 24 8.44 14.34 6.67
N LEU A 25 9.54 13.76 7.15
CA LEU A 25 9.53 12.77 8.22
C LEU A 25 8.86 13.32 9.49
N LEU A 26 9.21 14.54 9.89
CA LEU A 26 8.62 15.19 11.06
C LEU A 26 7.11 15.37 10.87
N ALA A 27 6.67 15.82 9.70
CA ALA A 27 5.26 16.02 9.39
C ALA A 27 4.47 14.70 9.48
N VAL A 28 4.92 13.63 8.81
CA VAL A 28 4.19 12.34 8.81
C VAL A 28 4.20 11.67 10.18
N ARG A 29 5.29 11.82 10.94
CA ARG A 29 5.39 11.29 12.31
C ARG A 29 4.44 12.02 13.25
N LEU A 30 4.42 13.35 13.19
CA LEU A 30 3.53 14.18 14.01
C LEU A 30 2.07 13.90 13.71
N GLU A 31 1.70 13.76 12.43
CA GLU A 31 0.34 13.41 12.02
C GLU A 31 -0.07 12.03 12.56
N THR A 32 0.79 11.02 12.40
CA THR A 32 0.53 9.67 12.91
C THR A 32 0.33 9.68 14.44
N VAL A 33 1.23 10.34 15.18
CA VAL A 33 1.14 10.42 16.65
C VAL A 33 -0.09 11.19 17.09
N ARG A 34 -0.44 12.30 16.43
CA ARG A 34 -1.66 13.05 16.72
C ARG A 34 -2.92 12.23 16.51
N ALA A 35 -2.98 11.45 15.42
CA ALA A 35 -4.11 10.58 15.16
C ALA A 35 -4.26 9.48 16.24
N LEU A 36 -3.15 8.91 16.70
CA LEU A 36 -3.14 7.95 17.81
C LEU A 36 -3.61 8.59 19.13
N LEU A 37 -3.11 9.78 19.47
CA LEU A 37 -3.55 10.51 20.67
C LEU A 37 -5.02 10.90 20.61
N ALA A 38 -5.52 11.24 19.42
CA ALA A 38 -6.94 11.53 19.18
C ALA A 38 -7.80 10.26 19.10
N ARG A 39 -7.26 9.08 19.39
CA ARG A 39 -7.99 7.79 19.39
C ARG A 39 -8.71 7.50 18.07
N ARG A 40 -8.15 7.97 16.95
CA ARG A 40 -8.75 7.79 15.61
C ARG A 40 -8.90 6.32 15.18
N LEU A 41 -8.15 5.42 15.80
CA LEU A 41 -8.26 3.97 15.58
C LEU A 41 -9.39 3.34 16.39
N ASP A 42 -9.81 3.96 17.49
CA ASP A 42 -10.86 3.41 18.38
C ASP A 42 -12.26 3.55 17.77
N GLU A 43 -12.40 4.39 16.74
CA GLU A 43 -13.65 4.58 15.98
C GLU A 43 -14.13 3.31 15.26
N ASN A 44 -13.26 2.30 15.09
CA ASN A 44 -13.57 0.96 14.60
C ASN A 44 -14.59 0.92 13.44
N PRO A 45 -14.30 1.57 12.30
CA PRO A 45 -15.21 1.56 11.16
C PRO A 45 -15.45 0.14 10.66
N LEU A 46 -16.62 -0.10 10.05
CA LEU A 46 -16.92 -1.39 9.43
C LEU A 46 -15.84 -1.77 8.41
N PRO A 47 -15.49 -3.08 8.30
CA PRO A 47 -14.60 -3.56 7.25
C PRO A 47 -15.07 -3.19 5.86
N VAL A 48 -14.12 -3.05 4.94
CA VAL A 48 -14.47 -2.95 3.52
C VAL A 48 -15.24 -4.21 3.06
N PRO A 49 -16.12 -4.12 2.04
CA PRO A 49 -17.00 -5.23 1.67
C PRO A 49 -16.30 -6.57 1.38
N ASP A 50 -15.10 -6.55 0.79
CA ASP A 50 -14.30 -7.73 0.49
C ASP A 50 -13.31 -8.13 1.60
N ALA A 51 -13.39 -7.47 2.77
CA ALA A 51 -12.58 -7.87 3.91
C ALA A 51 -12.99 -9.25 4.40
N VAL A 52 -12.00 -10.10 4.66
CA VAL A 52 -12.20 -11.42 5.26
C VAL A 52 -12.61 -11.27 6.71
N THR A 53 -13.60 -12.03 7.11
CA THR A 53 -14.05 -12.14 8.49
C THR A 53 -13.46 -13.39 9.14
N PRO A 54 -13.35 -13.46 10.49
CA PRO A 54 -12.86 -14.66 11.16
C PRO A 54 -13.63 -15.93 10.79
N GLY A 55 -14.94 -15.82 10.56
CA GLY A 55 -15.80 -16.95 10.17
C GLY A 55 -15.54 -17.49 8.75
N ASP A 56 -14.84 -16.74 7.90
CA ASP A 56 -14.45 -17.21 6.57
C ASP A 56 -13.24 -18.18 6.62
N ILE A 57 -12.49 -18.22 7.74
CA ILE A 57 -11.22 -18.97 7.85
C ILE A 57 -11.44 -20.30 8.59
N PRO A 58 -11.22 -21.45 7.94
CA PRO A 58 -11.44 -22.77 8.56
C PRO A 58 -10.72 -22.98 9.90
N SER A 59 -9.43 -22.63 9.98
CA SER A 59 -8.64 -22.82 11.21
C SER A 59 -9.11 -21.95 12.38
N VAL A 60 -9.84 -20.86 12.13
CA VAL A 60 -10.41 -20.03 13.20
C VAL A 60 -11.58 -20.73 13.88
N ALA A 61 -12.39 -21.49 13.13
CA ALA A 61 -13.44 -22.32 13.71
C ALA A 61 -12.85 -23.45 14.58
N GLU A 62 -11.72 -24.01 14.17
CA GLU A 62 -11.03 -25.10 14.88
C GLU A 62 -10.26 -24.61 16.12
N LEU A 63 -9.49 -23.52 15.99
CA LEU A 63 -8.54 -23.04 17.01
C LEU A 63 -9.06 -21.85 17.82
N GLY A 64 -10.28 -21.40 17.56
CA GLY A 64 -10.96 -20.30 18.25
C GLY A 64 -10.50 -18.89 17.81
N PRO A 65 -10.82 -17.84 18.61
CA PRO A 65 -10.64 -16.44 18.22
C PRO A 65 -9.29 -15.80 18.60
N GLY A 66 -8.34 -16.56 19.14
CA GLY A 66 -7.05 -16.05 19.61
C GLY A 66 -6.17 -15.43 18.51
N ASP A 67 -5.44 -14.37 18.85
CA ASP A 67 -4.52 -13.69 17.93
C ASP A 67 -3.44 -14.66 17.41
N ARG A 68 -3.28 -14.75 16.08
CA ARG A 68 -2.31 -15.66 15.45
C ARG A 68 -1.98 -15.27 14.02
N VAL A 69 -0.90 -15.83 13.48
CA VAL A 69 -0.59 -15.77 12.05
C VAL A 69 -1.38 -16.87 11.34
N LEU A 70 -2.14 -16.49 10.32
CA LEU A 70 -2.95 -17.40 9.50
C LEU A 70 -2.23 -17.76 8.20
N ALA A 71 -1.54 -16.80 7.58
CA ALA A 71 -0.77 -17.02 6.36
C ALA A 71 0.37 -16.02 6.20
N GLU A 72 1.33 -16.33 5.34
CA GLU A 72 2.37 -15.42 4.89
C GLU A 72 2.08 -14.95 3.47
N ILE A 73 2.26 -13.66 3.18
CA ILE A 73 2.13 -13.13 1.83
C ILE A 73 3.52 -12.96 1.24
N ASP A 74 3.71 -13.53 0.07
CA ASP A 74 5.00 -13.57 -0.60
C ASP A 74 5.21 -12.37 -1.55
N GLN A 75 6.31 -12.35 -2.31
CA GLN A 75 6.72 -11.20 -3.12
C GLN A 75 5.67 -10.77 -4.14
N ASP A 76 5.04 -11.72 -4.84
CA ASP A 76 4.00 -11.46 -5.85
C ASP A 76 2.62 -11.18 -5.23
N GLY A 77 2.46 -11.41 -3.93
CA GLY A 77 1.18 -11.20 -3.24
C GLY A 77 0.35 -12.47 -3.08
N PHE A 78 0.92 -13.65 -3.32
CA PHE A 78 0.27 -14.92 -3.02
C PHE A 78 0.37 -15.23 -1.53
N ALA A 79 -0.73 -15.72 -0.95
CA ALA A 79 -0.79 -16.11 0.44
C ALA A 79 -0.46 -17.60 0.61
N PHE A 80 0.22 -17.94 1.70
CA PHE A 80 0.61 -19.28 2.07
C PHE A 80 0.16 -19.55 3.50
N ALA A 81 -0.84 -20.41 3.64
CA ALA A 81 -1.41 -20.86 4.90
C ALA A 81 -0.34 -21.41 5.85
N ILE A 82 -0.46 -21.04 7.13
CA ILE A 82 0.27 -21.68 8.22
C ILE A 82 -0.42 -22.98 8.64
N HIS A 83 -1.76 -22.97 8.68
CA HIS A 83 -2.55 -24.13 9.07
C HIS A 83 -3.00 -24.95 7.85
N PRO A 84 -2.91 -26.30 7.87
CA PRO A 84 -3.34 -27.14 6.74
C PRO A 84 -4.80 -26.93 6.31
N ALA A 85 -5.70 -26.66 7.25
CA ALA A 85 -7.12 -26.42 6.96
C ALA A 85 -7.35 -25.16 6.08
N ASP A 86 -6.43 -24.19 6.11
CA ASP A 86 -6.57 -22.94 5.37
C ASP A 86 -5.90 -22.99 3.98
N VAL A 87 -5.26 -24.11 3.62
CA VAL A 87 -4.52 -24.25 2.34
C VAL A 87 -5.42 -23.96 1.15
N ALA A 88 -6.63 -24.52 1.11
CA ALA A 88 -7.58 -24.28 0.03
C ALA A 88 -8.05 -22.81 -0.03
N PHE A 89 -7.96 -22.09 1.09
CA PHE A 89 -8.36 -20.69 1.18
C PHE A 89 -7.24 -19.75 0.69
N PHE A 90 -6.00 -19.97 1.13
CA PHE A 90 -4.87 -19.07 0.86
C PHE A 90 -4.00 -19.49 -0.34
N ASN A 91 -3.67 -20.78 -0.46
CA ASN A 91 -2.59 -21.22 -1.34
C ASN A 91 -3.10 -21.35 -2.79
N ARG A 92 -2.88 -20.30 -3.59
CA ARG A 92 -3.20 -20.31 -5.03
C ARG A 92 -2.01 -20.70 -5.91
N ARG A 93 -0.84 -20.97 -5.32
CA ARG A 93 0.35 -21.44 -6.04
C ARG A 93 1.20 -22.40 -5.19
N ASN A 94 2.05 -23.17 -5.86
CA ASN A 94 2.87 -24.23 -5.25
C ASN A 94 4.23 -23.75 -4.71
N GLN A 95 4.75 -22.62 -5.20
CA GLN A 95 6.06 -22.10 -4.84
C GLN A 95 5.97 -20.69 -4.27
N LYS A 96 6.68 -20.47 -3.17
CA LYS A 96 6.70 -19.20 -2.44
C LYS A 96 7.95 -18.40 -2.81
N MET A 97 7.76 -17.12 -3.13
CA MET A 97 8.88 -16.20 -3.36
C MET A 97 9.09 -15.29 -2.15
N PRO A 98 10.22 -15.40 -1.43
CA PRO A 98 10.43 -14.62 -0.22
C PRO A 98 10.48 -13.12 -0.51
N ARG A 99 9.78 -12.33 0.33
CA ARG A 99 9.88 -10.86 0.28
C ARG A 99 11.21 -10.37 0.82
N MET A 100 11.78 -9.35 0.18
CA MET A 100 13.08 -8.80 0.56
C MET A 100 13.02 -7.61 1.53
N ARG A 101 12.01 -6.73 1.42
CA ARG A 101 11.96 -5.43 2.13
C ARG A 101 11.04 -5.38 3.35
N TYR A 102 10.01 -6.21 3.37
CA TYR A 102 8.99 -6.20 4.43
C TYR A 102 8.41 -7.59 4.61
N ARG A 103 7.92 -7.86 5.82
CA ARG A 103 7.20 -9.10 6.12
C ARG A 103 5.71 -8.81 6.09
N LEU A 104 5.00 -9.48 5.20
CA LEU A 104 3.54 -9.45 5.14
C LEU A 104 2.98 -10.76 5.67
N HIS A 105 2.03 -10.65 6.59
CA HIS A 105 1.28 -11.79 7.10
C HIS A 105 -0.20 -11.48 7.08
N ILE A 106 -1.02 -12.50 6.91
CA ILE A 106 -2.44 -12.45 7.25
C ILE A 106 -2.55 -12.94 8.69
N VAL A 107 -3.17 -12.16 9.55
CA VAL A 107 -3.25 -12.43 10.99
C VAL A 107 -4.69 -12.31 11.47
N LEU A 108 -5.08 -13.13 12.45
CA LEU A 108 -6.22 -12.83 13.29
C LEU A 108 -5.72 -11.89 14.39
N ARG A 109 -6.33 -10.72 14.52
CA ARG A 109 -5.98 -9.72 15.53
C ARG A 109 -7.22 -9.01 16.05
N GLY A 110 -7.49 -9.12 17.34
CA GLY A 110 -8.58 -8.40 17.99
C GLY A 110 -9.95 -8.65 17.34
N GLY A 111 -10.18 -9.88 16.86
CA GLY A 111 -11.42 -10.26 16.16
C GLY A 111 -11.48 -9.88 14.67
N TYR A 112 -10.41 -9.36 14.09
CA TYR A 112 -10.33 -9.02 12.65
C TYR A 112 -9.28 -9.87 11.93
N VAL A 113 -9.55 -10.22 10.67
CA VAL A 113 -8.53 -10.78 9.78
C VAL A 113 -7.84 -9.63 9.06
N CYS A 114 -6.56 -9.44 9.34
CA CYS A 114 -5.80 -8.28 8.89
C CYS A 114 -4.55 -8.69 8.10
N VAL A 115 -4.12 -7.83 7.19
CA VAL A 115 -2.73 -7.80 6.72
C VAL A 115 -1.88 -7.08 7.76
N ARG A 116 -0.89 -7.79 8.30
CA ARG A 116 0.19 -7.25 9.13
C ARG A 116 1.39 -6.93 8.25
N LYS A 117 1.64 -5.64 7.99
CA LYS A 117 2.85 -5.16 7.28
C LYS A 117 3.89 -4.70 8.29
N ARG A 118 4.99 -5.45 8.39
CA ARG A 118 6.15 -5.09 9.24
C ARG A 118 7.32 -4.66 8.37
N PHE A 119 7.81 -3.45 8.61
CA PHE A 119 8.98 -2.89 7.93
C PHE A 119 10.26 -3.42 8.58
N ILE A 120 11.03 -4.25 7.87
CA ILE A 120 12.22 -4.92 8.43
C ILE A 120 13.54 -4.23 8.08
N GLY A 121 13.62 -3.49 6.97
CA GLY A 121 14.88 -2.96 6.50
C GLY A 121 14.97 -2.86 4.98
N GLN A 122 16.13 -2.41 4.50
CA GLN A 122 16.52 -2.55 3.11
C GLN A 122 17.50 -3.74 2.97
N PRO A 123 17.55 -4.40 1.80
CA PRO A 123 18.58 -5.38 1.50
C PRO A 123 19.99 -4.77 1.65
N ARG A 124 21.00 -5.61 1.94
CA ARG A 124 22.39 -5.15 2.11
C ARG A 124 22.97 -4.45 0.87
N SER A 125 22.42 -4.71 -0.30
CA SER A 125 22.82 -4.11 -1.57
C SER A 125 22.22 -2.72 -1.81
N ALA A 126 21.33 -2.23 -0.93
CA ALA A 126 20.69 -0.94 -1.11
C ALA A 126 21.65 0.23 -0.81
N PRO A 127 21.46 1.40 -1.44
CA PRO A 127 22.24 2.59 -1.12
C PRO A 127 22.11 3.01 0.35
N ALA A 128 23.17 3.59 0.93
CA ALA A 128 23.20 4.02 2.33
C ALA A 128 22.04 4.97 2.70
N GLY A 129 21.64 5.86 1.79
CA GLY A 129 20.48 6.74 1.98
C GLY A 129 19.17 5.98 2.19
N ALA A 130 18.95 4.86 1.49
CA ALA A 130 17.76 4.02 1.66
C ALA A 130 17.75 3.32 3.03
N HIS A 131 18.92 2.90 3.51
CA HIS A 131 19.08 2.37 4.86
C HIS A 131 18.75 3.44 5.92
N LEU A 132 19.22 4.68 5.74
CA LEU A 132 18.92 5.79 6.65
C LEU A 132 17.41 6.09 6.72
N LEU A 133 16.74 6.20 5.56
CA LEU A 133 15.30 6.43 5.50
C LEU A 133 14.51 5.31 6.20
N THR A 134 14.97 4.07 6.06
CA THR A 134 14.35 2.92 6.73
C THR A 134 14.63 2.94 8.23
N LEU A 135 15.83 3.31 8.64
CA LEU A 135 16.22 3.46 10.05
C LEU A 135 15.34 4.49 10.77
N VAL A 136 15.00 5.60 10.12
CA VAL A 136 14.12 6.63 10.70
C VAL A 136 12.63 6.32 10.54
N GLY A 137 12.28 5.22 9.87
CA GLY A 137 10.90 4.74 9.72
C GLY A 137 10.06 5.54 8.73
N MET A 138 10.70 6.20 7.74
CA MET A 138 10.01 7.11 6.82
C MET A 138 8.84 6.43 6.09
N SER A 139 9.07 5.25 5.49
CA SER A 139 8.06 4.47 4.78
C SER A 139 6.87 4.10 5.67
N PHE A 140 7.15 3.69 6.92
CA PHE A 140 6.13 3.33 7.90
C PHE A 140 5.23 4.51 8.25
N TYR A 141 5.82 5.66 8.63
CA TYR A 141 5.05 6.84 9.00
C TYR A 141 4.29 7.44 7.81
N ASN A 142 4.87 7.37 6.61
CA ASN A 142 4.21 7.85 5.40
C ASN A 142 2.98 7.02 5.06
N GLU A 143 3.08 5.68 5.12
CA GLU A 143 1.93 4.80 4.90
C GLU A 143 0.88 4.93 6.01
N ALA A 144 1.29 5.04 7.27
CA ALA A 144 0.37 5.28 8.38
C ALA A 144 -0.43 6.58 8.19
N ALA A 145 0.25 7.70 7.88
CA ALA A 145 -0.41 8.98 7.64
C ALA A 145 -1.36 8.93 6.44
N ALA A 146 -0.94 8.29 5.33
CA ALA A 146 -1.80 8.09 4.17
C ALA A 146 -3.07 7.31 4.52
N LEU A 147 -2.93 6.14 5.15
CA LEU A 147 -4.07 5.30 5.54
C LEU A 147 -5.00 6.01 6.54
N LEU A 148 -4.47 6.82 7.45
CA LEU A 148 -5.26 7.62 8.38
C LEU A 148 -6.07 8.72 7.69
N ARG A 149 -5.58 9.30 6.60
CA ARG A 149 -6.32 10.26 5.76
C ARG A 149 -7.38 9.58 4.92
N LEU A 150 -7.10 8.37 4.43
CA LEU A 150 -7.96 7.60 3.53
C LEU A 150 -8.91 6.63 4.26
N ARG A 151 -8.95 6.67 5.60
CA ARG A 151 -9.62 5.68 6.44
C ARG A 151 -11.11 5.51 6.21
N ASP A 152 -11.75 6.46 5.52
CA ASP A 152 -13.18 6.47 5.20
C ASP A 152 -13.46 6.06 3.73
N LEU A 153 -12.44 6.03 2.87
CA LEU A 153 -12.60 5.64 1.47
C LEU A 153 -12.89 4.14 1.30
N PRO A 154 -14.00 3.73 0.70
CA PRO A 154 -14.33 2.32 0.55
C PRO A 154 -13.33 1.54 -0.31
N SER A 155 -12.56 2.23 -1.14
CA SER A 155 -11.53 1.68 -2.03
C SER A 155 -10.14 1.56 -1.39
N VAL A 156 -10.01 1.75 -0.08
CA VAL A 156 -8.74 1.59 0.65
C VAL A 156 -8.97 0.71 1.88
N PRO A 157 -8.19 -0.37 2.07
CA PRO A 157 -8.31 -1.22 3.26
C PRO A 157 -8.23 -0.41 4.54
N ARG A 158 -9.15 -0.65 5.49
CA ARG A 158 -9.19 0.10 6.75
C ARG A 158 -7.95 -0.20 7.57
N ILE A 159 -7.30 0.83 8.08
CA ILE A 159 -6.27 0.66 9.11
C ILE A 159 -6.93 0.27 10.43
N ARG A 160 -6.40 -0.78 11.07
CA ARG A 160 -6.94 -1.39 12.29
C ARG A 160 -6.08 -1.13 13.51
N ASP A 161 -4.77 -1.18 13.34
CA ASP A 161 -3.82 -1.01 14.44
C ASP A 161 -2.45 -0.56 13.92
N LEU A 162 -1.67 0.02 14.82
CA LEU A 162 -0.36 0.63 14.57
C LEU A 162 0.58 0.37 15.73
N HIS A 163 1.69 -0.32 15.49
CA HIS A 163 2.75 -0.50 16.50
C HIS A 163 3.98 0.30 16.11
N LEU A 164 4.18 1.44 16.78
CA LEU A 164 5.29 2.35 16.49
C LEU A 164 6.66 1.72 16.77
N ALA A 165 6.79 0.97 17.87
CA ALA A 165 8.06 0.37 18.29
C ALA A 165 8.59 -0.67 17.29
N THR A 166 7.68 -1.48 16.73
CA THR A 166 8.02 -2.53 15.77
C THR A 166 7.82 -2.11 14.32
N ARG A 167 7.33 -0.87 14.08
CA ARG A 167 6.94 -0.33 12.77
C ARG A 167 6.04 -1.31 12.03
N THR A 168 4.92 -1.63 12.66
CA THR A 168 3.95 -2.59 12.13
C THR A 168 2.60 -1.91 11.93
N LEU A 169 2.03 -2.10 10.74
CA LEU A 169 0.68 -1.67 10.38
C LEU A 169 -0.22 -2.90 10.33
N PHE A 170 -1.47 -2.74 10.75
CA PHE A 170 -2.53 -3.73 10.55
C PHE A 170 -3.65 -3.08 9.76
N MET A 171 -4.08 -3.72 8.68
CA MET A 171 -5.17 -3.25 7.84
C MET A 171 -6.07 -4.40 7.41
N ASP A 172 -7.29 -4.12 6.98
CA ASP A 172 -8.21 -5.15 6.47
C ASP A 172 -7.51 -6.09 5.47
N TYR A 173 -7.69 -7.40 5.65
CA TYR A 173 -7.30 -8.35 4.61
C TYR A 173 -8.43 -8.46 3.58
N VAL A 174 -8.23 -7.82 2.43
CA VAL A 174 -9.12 -7.92 1.28
C VAL A 174 -8.86 -9.23 0.53
N ARG A 175 -9.88 -10.09 0.43
CA ARG A 175 -9.79 -11.30 -0.38
C ARG A 175 -9.96 -10.94 -1.85
N GLY A 176 -9.05 -11.40 -2.69
CA GLY A 176 -9.03 -10.98 -4.09
C GLY A 176 -7.76 -11.36 -4.81
N GLN A 177 -7.51 -10.67 -5.90
CA GLN A 177 -6.24 -10.73 -6.63
C GLN A 177 -5.84 -9.36 -7.15
N THR A 178 -4.56 -9.14 -7.41
CA THR A 178 -4.09 -7.87 -8.00
C THR A 178 -4.52 -7.76 -9.46
N LEU A 179 -4.55 -6.54 -10.01
CA LEU A 179 -4.69 -6.35 -11.46
C LEU A 179 -3.55 -7.03 -12.22
N GLN A 180 -2.36 -7.10 -11.63
CA GLN A 180 -1.21 -7.81 -12.19
C GLN A 180 -1.53 -9.31 -12.36
N HIS A 181 -2.08 -9.98 -11.34
CA HIS A 181 -2.52 -11.37 -11.45
C HIS A 181 -3.61 -11.53 -12.52
N LYS A 182 -4.60 -10.63 -12.54
CA LYS A 182 -5.68 -10.69 -13.53
C LYS A 182 -5.18 -10.59 -14.97
N ILE A 183 -4.17 -9.75 -15.20
CA ILE A 183 -3.53 -9.62 -16.51
C ILE A 183 -2.66 -10.84 -16.82
N ALA A 184 -1.96 -11.39 -15.83
CA ALA A 184 -1.16 -12.61 -16.01
C ALA A 184 -2.01 -13.82 -16.44
N GLU A 185 -3.28 -13.91 -16.03
CA GLU A 185 -4.22 -14.96 -16.48
C GLU A 185 -4.38 -15.01 -18.01
N SER A 186 -4.11 -13.91 -18.73
CA SER A 186 -4.13 -13.87 -20.20
C SER A 186 -2.87 -14.47 -20.87
N GLY A 187 -1.99 -15.09 -20.08
CA GLY A 187 -0.74 -15.71 -20.55
C GLY A 187 0.44 -14.74 -20.67
N ARG A 188 0.32 -13.52 -20.12
CA ARG A 188 1.37 -12.50 -20.13
C ARG A 188 2.35 -12.73 -18.98
N LYS A 189 3.65 -12.69 -19.28
CA LYS A 189 4.74 -12.82 -18.29
C LYS A 189 4.98 -11.48 -17.58
N VAL A 190 4.16 -11.20 -16.57
CA VAL A 190 4.21 -9.94 -15.81
C VAL A 190 4.45 -10.13 -14.32
N LEU A 191 4.47 -11.38 -13.81
CA LEU A 191 4.77 -11.67 -12.41
C LEU A 191 6.29 -11.76 -12.19
N ASP A 192 6.76 -11.52 -10.96
CA ASP A 192 8.20 -11.58 -10.67
C ASP A 192 8.75 -13.00 -10.89
N ILE A 193 7.93 -14.04 -10.67
CA ILE A 193 8.30 -15.43 -10.92
C ILE A 193 8.55 -15.76 -12.40
N ASP A 194 7.95 -15.00 -13.31
CA ASP A 194 8.06 -15.23 -14.76
C ASP A 194 9.34 -14.65 -15.36
N LEU A 195 10.11 -13.90 -14.55
CA LEU A 195 11.23 -13.08 -15.01
C LEU A 195 12.57 -13.60 -14.49
N ALA A 196 13.54 -13.68 -15.41
CA ALA A 196 14.93 -13.96 -15.10
C ALA A 196 15.78 -12.69 -15.34
N PRO A 197 16.70 -12.33 -14.42
CA PRO A 197 17.00 -13.00 -13.16
C PRO A 197 16.02 -12.64 -12.03
N LEU A 198 15.64 -13.64 -11.24
CA LEU A 198 14.83 -13.47 -10.02
C LEU A 198 15.55 -12.52 -9.04
N GLY A 199 14.82 -11.54 -8.48
CA GLY A 199 15.33 -10.70 -7.38
C GLY A 199 15.80 -9.29 -7.76
N GLN A 200 15.54 -8.80 -8.97
CA GLN A 200 15.69 -7.37 -9.26
C GLN A 200 14.50 -6.58 -8.70
N LEU A 201 14.77 -5.60 -7.83
CA LEU A 201 13.73 -4.73 -7.22
C LEU A 201 13.13 -3.73 -8.22
N HIS A 202 13.89 -3.36 -9.24
CA HIS A 202 13.50 -2.42 -10.29
C HIS A 202 13.87 -3.00 -11.65
N ASP A 203 12.87 -3.33 -12.46
CA ASP A 203 13.01 -3.74 -13.86
C ASP A 203 12.14 -2.83 -14.74
N PRO A 204 12.71 -1.77 -15.35
CA PRO A 204 11.96 -0.89 -16.26
C PRO A 204 11.35 -1.62 -17.46
N ALA A 205 11.93 -2.75 -17.88
CA ALA A 205 11.37 -3.55 -18.95
C ALA A 205 10.13 -4.32 -18.48
N ARG A 206 10.08 -4.77 -17.22
CA ARG A 206 8.85 -5.32 -16.62
C ARG A 206 7.76 -4.26 -16.56
N ASP A 207 8.08 -3.11 -16.01
CA ASP A 207 7.10 -2.03 -15.85
C ASP A 207 6.51 -1.66 -17.23
N ARG A 208 7.33 -1.59 -18.29
CA ARG A 208 6.84 -1.42 -19.67
C ARG A 208 5.90 -2.54 -20.13
N ARG A 209 6.26 -3.81 -19.90
CA ARG A 209 5.40 -4.96 -20.26
C ARG A 209 4.06 -4.91 -19.54
N GLU A 210 4.05 -4.51 -18.27
CA GLU A 210 2.81 -4.36 -17.49
C GLU A 210 1.91 -3.26 -18.07
N ILE A 211 2.49 -2.10 -18.40
CA ILE A 211 1.78 -0.98 -19.02
C ILE A 211 1.15 -1.42 -20.37
N GLU A 212 1.96 -2.04 -21.24
CA GLU A 212 1.50 -2.54 -22.53
C GLU A 212 0.41 -3.61 -22.37
N ALA A 213 0.55 -4.51 -21.41
CA ALA A 213 -0.43 -5.55 -21.14
C ALA A 213 -1.74 -4.98 -20.58
N PHE A 214 -1.68 -3.99 -19.68
CA PHE A 214 -2.88 -3.30 -19.21
C PHE A 214 -3.62 -2.61 -20.36
N ALA A 215 -2.89 -1.89 -21.21
CA ALA A 215 -3.47 -1.22 -22.37
C ALA A 215 -4.09 -2.20 -23.39
N GLY A 216 -3.46 -3.37 -23.61
CA GLY A 216 -3.87 -4.33 -24.64
C GLY A 216 -4.75 -5.50 -24.18
N SER A 217 -5.04 -5.67 -22.89
CA SER A 217 -5.69 -6.89 -22.35
C SER A 217 -6.85 -6.61 -21.39
N GLY A 218 -7.62 -5.54 -21.64
CA GLY A 218 -8.88 -5.25 -20.93
C GLY A 218 -8.77 -4.23 -19.81
N GLY A 219 -7.68 -3.45 -19.74
CA GLY A 219 -7.53 -2.36 -18.78
C GLY A 219 -8.65 -1.32 -18.84
N ASP A 220 -9.26 -1.14 -20.02
CA ASP A 220 -10.40 -0.22 -20.23
C ASP A 220 -11.57 -0.49 -19.29
N ALA A 221 -11.82 -1.75 -18.93
CA ALA A 221 -12.89 -2.12 -17.98
C ALA A 221 -12.65 -1.57 -16.56
N TYR A 222 -11.40 -1.23 -16.22
CA TYR A 222 -11.00 -0.76 -14.90
C TYR A 222 -10.68 0.74 -14.84
N ARG A 223 -10.37 1.38 -15.97
CA ARG A 223 -9.88 2.78 -16.02
C ARG A 223 -10.80 3.75 -15.28
N GLY A 224 -12.11 3.70 -15.52
CA GLY A 224 -13.07 4.61 -14.87
C GLY A 224 -13.04 4.49 -13.34
N ARG A 225 -13.05 3.26 -12.81
CA ARG A 225 -12.97 3.02 -11.35
C ARG A 225 -11.62 3.44 -10.78
N ILE A 226 -10.52 3.19 -11.49
CA ILE A 226 -9.18 3.64 -11.07
C ILE A 226 -9.14 5.17 -10.99
N GLU A 227 -9.69 5.85 -12.00
CA GLU A 227 -9.76 7.31 -12.02
C GLU A 227 -10.54 7.86 -10.82
N GLU A 228 -11.72 7.29 -10.54
CA GLU A 228 -12.53 7.67 -9.37
C GLU A 228 -11.75 7.50 -8.06
N ILE A 229 -11.05 6.38 -7.88
CA ILE A 229 -10.23 6.10 -6.70
C ILE A 229 -9.10 7.12 -6.57
N VAL A 230 -8.36 7.38 -7.66
CA VAL A 230 -7.25 8.32 -7.65
C VAL A 230 -7.73 9.75 -7.35
N ARG A 231 -8.83 10.19 -7.94
CA ARG A 231 -9.42 11.49 -7.63
C ARG A 231 -9.82 11.57 -6.16
N ALA A 232 -10.48 10.55 -5.62
CA ALA A 232 -10.91 10.52 -4.24
C ALA A 232 -9.75 10.53 -3.23
N MET A 233 -8.61 9.90 -3.56
CA MET A 233 -7.38 9.96 -2.78
C MET A 233 -6.72 11.34 -2.85
N ASN A 234 -6.60 11.91 -4.05
CA ASN A 234 -6.03 13.24 -4.26
C ASN A 234 -6.81 14.32 -3.51
N THR A 235 -8.15 14.25 -3.49
CA THR A 235 -9.01 15.14 -2.70
C THR A 235 -8.76 15.05 -1.18
N ARG A 236 -8.24 13.93 -0.69
CA ARG A 236 -7.81 13.75 0.72
C ARG A 236 -6.34 14.10 0.94
N GLY A 237 -5.72 14.74 -0.05
CA GLY A 237 -4.33 15.15 0.01
C GLY A 237 -3.35 13.97 -0.01
N VAL A 238 -3.70 12.86 -0.67
CA VAL A 238 -2.84 11.67 -0.79
C VAL A 238 -2.66 11.28 -2.26
N ALA A 239 -1.41 11.23 -2.71
CA ALA A 239 -1.04 10.85 -4.08
C ALA A 239 0.03 9.73 -4.06
N PRO A 240 -0.34 8.45 -4.24
CA PRO A 240 0.59 7.32 -4.22
C PRO A 240 1.60 7.37 -5.36
N LEU A 241 2.92 7.34 -5.10
CA LEU A 241 3.92 7.32 -6.19
C LEU A 241 4.28 5.92 -6.69
N GLU A 242 3.92 4.87 -5.97
CA GLU A 242 4.06 3.50 -6.48
C GLU A 242 2.79 3.13 -7.25
N VAL A 243 2.65 3.72 -8.44
CA VAL A 243 1.55 3.44 -9.37
C VAL A 243 1.88 2.19 -10.15
N LYS A 244 1.32 1.05 -9.76
CA LYS A 244 1.58 -0.27 -10.36
C LYS A 244 0.35 -1.16 -10.30
N LEU A 245 0.28 -2.16 -11.18
CA LEU A 245 -0.84 -3.11 -11.23
C LEU A 245 -0.94 -3.97 -9.97
N ASN A 246 0.18 -4.28 -9.32
CA ASN A 246 0.23 -5.06 -8.09
C ASN A 246 -0.26 -4.30 -6.85
N ASN A 247 -0.43 -2.97 -6.95
CA ASN A 247 -0.96 -2.11 -5.89
C ASN A 247 -2.46 -1.84 -6.01
N VAL A 248 -3.14 -2.49 -6.97
CA VAL A 248 -4.59 -2.43 -7.12
C VAL A 248 -5.15 -3.86 -7.04
N LEU A 249 -5.97 -4.11 -6.02
CA LEU A 249 -6.66 -5.39 -5.81
C LEU A 249 -8.06 -5.34 -6.42
N ILE A 250 -8.50 -6.46 -6.98
CA ILE A 250 -9.90 -6.75 -7.32
C ILE A 250 -10.46 -7.63 -6.21
N GLY A 251 -11.48 -7.15 -5.50
CA GLY A 251 -12.20 -7.90 -4.48
C GLY A 251 -12.90 -9.13 -5.06
N GLU A 252 -12.80 -10.27 -4.38
CA GLU A 252 -13.35 -11.54 -4.85
C GLU A 252 -14.88 -11.62 -4.78
N LYS A 253 -15.48 -11.01 -3.75
CA LYS A 253 -16.94 -11.03 -3.53
C LYS A 253 -17.63 -9.97 -4.37
N THR A 254 -17.09 -8.76 -4.44
CA THR A 254 -17.78 -7.63 -5.09
C THR A 254 -17.21 -7.21 -6.45
N GLY A 255 -15.98 -7.60 -6.77
CA GLY A 255 -15.26 -7.08 -7.93
C GLY A 255 -14.85 -5.60 -7.81
N ALA A 256 -15.00 -5.00 -6.63
CA ALA A 256 -14.55 -3.64 -6.36
C ALA A 256 -13.02 -3.54 -6.43
N LEU A 257 -12.52 -2.35 -6.73
CA LEU A 257 -11.08 -2.08 -6.74
C LEU A 257 -10.62 -1.47 -5.42
N TYR A 258 -9.48 -1.94 -4.93
CA TYR A 258 -8.85 -1.46 -3.72
C TYR A 258 -7.41 -1.04 -3.99
N TRP A 259 -7.06 0.19 -3.64
CA TRP A 259 -5.67 0.65 -3.71
C TRP A 259 -4.93 0.31 -2.43
N VAL A 260 -3.74 -0.26 -2.57
CA VAL A 260 -2.86 -0.64 -1.45
C VAL A 260 -1.45 -0.08 -1.64
N ASP A 261 -0.65 -0.20 -0.58
CA ASP A 261 0.74 0.25 -0.51
C ASP A 261 0.94 1.78 -0.68
N PHE A 262 0.98 2.48 0.45
CA PHE A 262 1.16 3.94 0.49
C PHE A 262 2.52 4.37 1.05
N GLU A 263 3.50 3.45 1.08
CA GLU A 263 4.82 3.73 1.67
C GLU A 263 5.56 4.87 0.98
N GLN A 264 5.23 5.14 -0.29
CA GLN A 264 5.75 6.23 -1.11
C GLN A 264 4.70 7.23 -1.58
N ALA A 265 3.64 7.48 -0.81
CA ALA A 265 2.69 8.55 -1.11
C ALA A 265 3.28 9.97 -0.93
N ALA A 266 2.91 10.91 -1.80
CA ALA A 266 2.97 12.33 -1.52
C ALA A 266 1.76 12.73 -0.67
N LEU A 267 2.00 13.54 0.36
CA LEU A 267 0.99 13.93 1.33
C LEU A 267 0.91 15.45 1.37
N GLU A 268 -0.30 15.97 1.23
CA GLU A 268 -0.56 17.40 1.32
C GLU A 268 -0.08 17.96 2.66
N GLY A 269 0.53 19.15 2.63
CA GLY A 269 1.16 19.76 3.79
C GLY A 269 2.58 19.24 4.09
N THR A 270 3.16 18.43 3.21
CA THR A 270 4.60 18.08 3.23
C THR A 270 5.37 18.81 2.12
N PRO A 271 6.69 19.00 2.27
CA PRO A 271 7.51 19.66 1.25
C PRO A 271 7.35 19.01 -0.13
N ARG A 272 7.31 19.85 -1.17
CA ARG A 272 7.22 19.45 -2.58
C ARG A 272 5.96 18.64 -2.95
N TYR A 273 4.88 18.75 -2.18
CA TYR A 273 3.63 18.03 -2.45
C TYR A 273 3.12 18.26 -3.88
N ARG A 274 3.03 19.51 -4.36
CA ARG A 274 2.52 19.83 -5.70
C ARG A 274 3.35 19.21 -6.82
N GLU A 275 4.68 19.25 -6.70
CA GLU A 275 5.58 18.62 -7.67
C GLU A 275 5.37 17.10 -7.71
N ARG A 276 5.25 16.47 -6.54
CA ARG A 276 5.03 15.02 -6.44
C ARG A 276 3.60 14.61 -6.82
N LEU A 277 2.62 15.49 -6.67
CA LEU A 277 1.27 15.29 -7.19
C LEU A 277 1.28 15.30 -8.72
N ALA A 278 2.01 16.23 -9.35
CA ALA A 278 2.19 16.24 -10.80
C ALA A 278 2.94 14.98 -11.29
N GLU A 279 3.95 14.52 -10.54
CA GLU A 279 4.61 13.24 -10.78
C GLU A 279 3.62 12.06 -10.71
N HIS A 280 2.77 12.02 -9.68
CA HIS A 280 1.72 11.02 -9.55
C HIS A 280 0.78 11.03 -10.78
N HIS A 281 0.32 12.20 -11.23
CA HIS A 281 -0.55 12.31 -12.40
C HIS A 281 0.12 11.80 -13.67
N ARG A 282 1.41 12.10 -13.86
CA ARG A 282 2.21 11.51 -14.95
C ARG A 282 2.25 9.98 -14.87
N LEU A 283 2.52 9.43 -13.69
CA LEU A 283 2.59 7.99 -13.48
C LEU A 283 1.24 7.31 -13.73
N VAL A 284 0.13 7.93 -13.30
CA VAL A 284 -1.23 7.43 -13.57
C VAL A 284 -1.56 7.48 -15.06
N GLN A 285 -1.17 8.53 -15.77
CA GLN A 285 -1.29 8.59 -17.22
C GLN A 285 -0.45 7.50 -17.90
N GLU A 286 0.77 7.29 -17.46
CA GLU A 286 1.68 6.28 -18.02
C GLU A 286 1.14 4.86 -17.80
N TRP A 287 0.75 4.53 -16.58
CA TRP A 287 0.33 3.17 -16.21
C TRP A 287 -1.10 2.81 -16.63
N PHE A 288 -2.01 3.78 -16.57
CA PHE A 288 -3.42 3.54 -16.73
C PHE A 288 -4.05 4.34 -17.87
N GLY A 289 -3.30 5.20 -18.57
CA GLY A 289 -3.82 6.06 -19.64
C GLY A 289 -4.86 7.07 -19.15
N ILE A 290 -4.87 7.41 -17.86
CA ILE A 290 -5.86 8.30 -17.24
C ILE A 290 -5.27 9.71 -17.11
N SER A 291 -5.88 10.67 -17.81
CA SER A 291 -5.48 12.07 -17.75
C SER A 291 -6.22 12.78 -16.62
N LEU A 292 -5.49 13.08 -15.55
CA LEU A 292 -6.02 13.86 -14.45
C LEU A 292 -5.80 15.35 -14.73
N GLN A 293 -6.87 16.14 -14.74
CA GLN A 293 -6.80 17.60 -14.78
C GLN A 293 -6.93 18.16 -13.36
N GLY A 294 -6.14 19.19 -13.06
CA GLY A 294 -6.25 20.03 -11.87
C GLY A 294 -5.19 19.79 -10.80
N ASP A 295 -4.84 20.87 -10.11
CA ASP A 295 -3.72 20.98 -9.15
C ASP A 295 -3.97 20.23 -7.82
N GLY A 296 -4.97 19.34 -7.76
CA GLY A 296 -5.46 18.77 -6.50
C GLY A 296 -5.89 19.82 -5.49
N GLY A 297 -6.47 20.93 -5.96
CA GLY A 297 -6.65 22.14 -5.14
C GLY A 297 -7.82 22.10 -4.15
N ALA A 298 -7.53 22.51 -2.92
CA ALA A 298 -8.15 23.65 -2.22
C ALA A 298 -7.25 24.11 -1.07
#